data_AF-A0AAW5MX47-F1
#
_entry.id   AF-A0AAW5MX47-F1
#
_cell.length_a   1.000
_cell.length_b   1.000
_cell.length_c   1.000
_cell.angle_alpha   90.00
_cell.angle_beta   90.00
_cell.angle_gamma   90.00
#
_symmetry.space_group_name_H-M   'P 1'
#
loop_
_entity.id
_entity.type
_entity.pdbx_description
1 polymer ?
#
loop_
_entity_poly.entity_id
_entity_poly.type
_entity_poly.pdbx_seq_one_letter_code
_entity_poly.pdbx_strand_id
1 'polypeptide(L)'
;RRQTSAWHDAWDYWQEKLPQLPLAPELPVVETPPETPHFTTFKSTIGKTEWQAVKQLWQQQGVTPSAALLTLFAATLERWSRTTTFTLNLTFFNRQPIHPQINQLIGDFT
;
A
#
# COMPACT_ATOMS: atom_id res chain seq x y z
N ARG A 1 2.90 25.67 -6.86
CA ARG A 1 2.42 24.31 -6.49
C ARG A 1 2.07 24.14 -5.00
N ARG A 2 2.75 24.81 -4.04
CA ARG A 2 2.39 24.77 -2.60
C ARG A 2 1.30 25.75 -2.16
N GLN A 3 0.69 26.46 -3.10
CA GLN A 3 -0.26 27.55 -2.80
C GLN A 3 -1.73 27.13 -2.94
N THR A 4 -2.01 25.88 -3.33
CA THR A 4 -3.38 25.38 -3.46
C THR A 4 -3.92 24.96 -2.10
N SER A 5 -5.22 25.10 -1.86
CA SER A 5 -5.87 24.59 -0.64
C SER A 5 -5.58 23.11 -0.43
N ALA A 6 -5.76 22.29 -1.48
CA ALA A 6 -5.49 20.85 -1.43
C ALA A 6 -4.05 20.48 -1.03
N TRP A 7 -3.08 21.38 -1.23
CA TRP A 7 -1.70 21.13 -0.77
C TRP A 7 -1.58 21.41 0.73
N HIS A 8 -2.16 22.50 1.22
CA HIS A 8 -2.19 22.83 2.65
C HIS A 8 -2.99 21.79 3.44
N ASP A 9 -4.15 21.37 2.94
CA ASP A 9 -4.97 20.33 3.58
C ASP A 9 -4.18 19.01 3.73
N ALA A 10 -3.46 18.60 2.69
CA ALA A 10 -2.61 17.41 2.75
C ALA A 10 -1.41 17.60 3.69
N TRP A 11 -0.80 18.77 3.71
CA TRP A 11 0.31 19.10 4.60
C TRP A 11 -0.12 19.02 6.07
N ASP A 12 -1.22 19.68 6.42
CA ASP A 12 -1.74 19.73 7.78
C ASP A 12 -2.18 18.34 8.25
N TYR A 13 -2.86 17.57 7.39
CA TYR A 13 -3.21 16.18 7.66
C TYR A 13 -1.98 15.34 8.04
N TRP A 14 -0.90 15.41 7.25
CA TRP A 14 0.29 14.60 7.52
C TRP A 14 1.08 15.10 8.73
N GLN A 15 1.17 16.42 8.96
CA GLN A 15 1.79 16.97 10.16
C GLN A 15 1.08 16.50 11.43
N GLU A 16 -0.25 16.40 11.41
CA GLU A 16 -1.03 15.89 12.54
C GLU A 16 -0.86 14.37 12.71
N LYS A 17 -0.88 13.61 11.61
CA LYS A 17 -0.87 12.14 11.64
C LYS A 17 0.50 11.53 11.94
N LEU A 18 1.59 12.07 11.38
CA LEU A 18 2.92 11.47 11.48
C LEU A 18 3.37 11.14 12.91
N PRO A 19 3.20 12.04 13.92
CA PRO A 19 3.60 11.74 15.29
C PRO A 19 2.80 10.60 15.96
N GLN A 20 1.64 10.25 15.41
CA GLN A 20 0.73 9.24 15.95
C GLN A 20 0.93 7.87 15.29
N LEU A 21 1.72 7.79 14.22
CA LEU A 21 1.92 6.55 13.48
C LEU A 21 2.75 5.57 14.30
N PRO A 22 2.31 4.31 14.43
CA PRO A 22 3.15 3.24 14.95
C PRO A 22 4.41 3.06 14.11
N LEU A 23 5.40 2.38 14.67
CA LEU A 23 6.62 1.99 13.93
C LEU A 23 6.30 0.97 12.82
N ALA A 24 7.29 0.67 12.00
CA ALA A 24 7.22 -0.41 11.02
C ALA A 24 7.04 -1.78 11.72
N PRO A 25 6.49 -2.80 11.02
CA PRO A 25 6.38 -4.14 11.59
C PRO A 25 7.75 -4.73 11.92
N GLU A 26 7.90 -5.29 13.12
CA GLU A 26 9.13 -5.94 13.58
C GLU A 26 9.13 -7.42 13.17
N LEU A 27 9.62 -7.69 11.96
CA LEU A 27 9.69 -9.04 11.40
C LEU A 27 10.97 -9.78 11.84
N PRO A 28 10.98 -11.13 11.86
CA PRO A 28 12.20 -11.90 12.05
C PRO A 28 13.15 -11.66 10.88
N VAL A 29 14.34 -11.11 11.16
CA VAL A 29 15.37 -10.80 10.16
C VAL A 29 16.67 -11.52 10.46
N VAL A 30 17.47 -11.76 9.41
CA VAL A 30 18.88 -12.14 9.56
C VAL A 30 19.64 -10.88 9.96
N GLU A 31 20.46 -10.98 11.02
CA GLU A 31 20.96 -9.85 11.80
C GLU A 31 21.79 -8.81 11.00
N THR A 32 22.40 -9.20 9.89
CA THR A 32 23.27 -8.31 9.11
C THR A 32 22.80 -8.25 7.66
N PRO A 33 22.19 -7.14 7.21
CA PRO A 33 21.91 -6.94 5.80
C PRO A 33 23.22 -6.85 5.00
N PRO A 34 23.29 -7.44 3.80
CA PRO A 34 24.48 -7.36 2.95
C PRO A 34 24.73 -5.92 2.48
N GLU A 35 26.00 -5.56 2.25
CA GLU A 35 26.38 -4.24 1.71
C GLU A 35 25.75 -3.96 0.34
N THR A 36 25.56 -5.01 -0.47
CA THR A 36 24.88 -4.93 -1.77
C THR A 36 23.49 -5.59 -1.66
N PRO A 37 22.40 -4.86 -1.94
CA PRO A 37 21.06 -5.42 -1.85
C PRO A 37 20.81 -6.42 -2.98
N HIS A 38 20.23 -7.57 -2.63
CA HIS A 38 19.80 -8.60 -3.58
C HIS A 38 18.32 -8.92 -3.36
N PHE A 39 17.59 -9.16 -4.45
CA PHE A 39 16.17 -9.48 -4.42
C PHE A 39 15.92 -10.89 -4.93
N THR A 40 15.12 -11.66 -4.18
CA THR A 40 14.51 -12.91 -4.67
C THR A 40 13.00 -12.70 -4.74
N THR A 41 12.42 -12.97 -5.91
CA THR A 41 10.98 -12.77 -6.13
C THR A 41 10.24 -14.08 -5.96
N PHE A 42 9.31 -14.12 -4.99
CA PHE A 42 8.34 -15.20 -4.87
C PHE A 42 7.04 -14.80 -5.55
N LYS A 43 6.46 -15.72 -6.32
CA LYS A 43 5.22 -15.50 -7.05
C LYS A 43 4.27 -16.67 -6.85
N SER A 44 3.00 -16.34 -6.63
CA SER A 44 1.88 -17.29 -6.66
C SER A 44 0.73 -16.68 -7.46
N THR A 45 -0.22 -17.50 -7.88
CA THR A 45 -1.38 -17.07 -8.68
C THR A 45 -2.65 -17.73 -8.15
N ILE A 46 -3.73 -16.96 -8.09
CA ILE A 46 -5.08 -17.46 -7.84
C ILE A 46 -5.78 -17.63 -9.19
N GLY A 47 -6.50 -18.74 -9.36
CA GLY A 47 -7.25 -19.01 -10.59
C GLY A 47 -8.30 -17.92 -10.87
N LYS A 48 -8.60 -17.72 -12.15
CA LYS A 48 -9.50 -16.63 -12.58
C LYS A 48 -10.89 -16.75 -11.94
N THR A 49 -11.42 -17.96 -11.86
CA THR A 49 -12.77 -18.21 -11.32
C THR A 49 -12.83 -17.87 -9.84
N GLU A 50 -11.87 -18.36 -9.06
CA GLU A 50 -11.74 -18.10 -7.62
C GLU A 50 -11.53 -16.61 -7.36
N TRP A 51 -10.68 -15.96 -8.15
CA TRP A 51 -10.42 -14.53 -8.04
C TRP A 51 -11.66 -13.68 -8.33
N GLN A 52 -12.50 -14.06 -9.30
CA GLN A 52 -13.74 -13.34 -9.54
C GLN A 52 -14.74 -13.54 -8.40
N ALA A 53 -14.88 -14.77 -7.90
CA ALA A 53 -15.78 -15.08 -6.80
C ALA A 53 -15.43 -14.28 -5.53
N VAL A 54 -14.15 -14.23 -5.15
CA VAL A 54 -13.73 -13.50 -3.94
C VAL A 54 -13.88 -11.99 -4.09
N LYS A 55 -13.60 -11.43 -5.28
CA LYS A 55 -13.84 -10.00 -5.54
C LYS A 55 -15.31 -9.63 -5.43
N GLN A 56 -16.21 -10.46 -5.97
CA GLN A 56 -17.65 -10.22 -5.87
C GLN A 56 -18.10 -10.21 -4.40
N LEU A 57 -17.61 -11.16 -3.60
CA LEU A 57 -17.89 -11.21 -2.16
C LEU A 57 -17.46 -9.92 -1.45
N TRP A 58 -16.24 -9.45 -1.69
CA TRP A 58 -15.76 -8.20 -1.07
C TRP A 58 -16.55 -6.98 -1.53
N GLN A 59 -16.87 -6.90 -2.82
CA GLN A 59 -17.64 -5.78 -3.36
C GLN A 59 -19.06 -5.73 -2.81
N GLN A 60 -19.70 -6.88 -2.59
CA GLN A 60 -21.01 -6.97 -1.93
C GLN A 60 -20.97 -6.42 -0.48
N GLN A 61 -19.81 -6.45 0.17
CA GLN A 61 -19.58 -5.88 1.49
C GLN A 61 -19.06 -4.43 1.44
N GLY A 62 -19.01 -3.82 0.26
CA GLY A 62 -18.48 -2.45 0.08
C GLY A 62 -16.96 -2.34 0.16
N VAL A 63 -16.23 -3.45 0.12
CA VAL A 63 -14.76 -3.48 0.23
C VAL A 63 -14.12 -3.56 -1.16
N THR A 64 -13.16 -2.68 -1.43
CA THR A 64 -12.39 -2.74 -2.67
C THR A 64 -11.41 -3.92 -2.64
N PRO A 65 -11.10 -4.56 -3.79
CA PRO A 65 -10.10 -5.63 -3.82
C PRO A 65 -8.73 -5.21 -3.26
N SER A 66 -8.29 -3.98 -3.51
CA SER A 66 -7.03 -3.46 -2.96
C SER A 66 -7.06 -3.35 -1.43
N ALA A 67 -8.17 -2.86 -0.85
CA ALA A 67 -8.32 -2.80 0.60
C ALA A 67 -8.36 -4.20 1.23
N ALA A 68 -9.11 -5.14 0.64
CA ALA A 68 -9.17 -6.51 1.12
C ALA A 68 -7.80 -7.21 1.09
N LEU A 69 -7.06 -7.07 -0.01
CA LEU A 69 -5.70 -7.62 -0.14
C LEU A 69 -4.74 -6.97 0.86
N LEU A 70 -4.82 -5.66 1.06
CA LEU A 70 -4.02 -4.96 2.07
C LEU A 70 -4.33 -5.47 3.49
N THR A 71 -5.60 -5.68 3.81
CA THR A 71 -5.99 -6.25 5.11
C THR A 71 -5.43 -7.65 5.30
N LEU A 72 -5.52 -8.52 4.28
CA LEU A 72 -4.95 -9.87 4.33
C LEU A 72 -3.43 -9.85 4.46
N PHE A 73 -2.76 -8.93 3.76
CA PHE A 73 -1.32 -8.73 3.85
C PHE A 73 -0.92 -8.27 5.25
N ALA A 74 -1.59 -7.25 5.81
CA ALA A 74 -1.35 -6.78 7.17
C ALA A 74 -1.58 -7.88 8.21
N ALA A 75 -2.69 -8.63 8.13
CA ALA A 75 -2.97 -9.74 9.05
C ALA A 75 -1.92 -10.87 8.94
N THR A 76 -1.36 -11.08 7.75
CA THR A 76 -0.27 -12.04 7.56
C THR A 76 1.01 -11.55 8.22
N LEU A 77 1.37 -10.27 8.04
CA LEU A 77 2.54 -9.68 8.70
C LEU A 77 2.39 -9.66 10.22
N GLU A 78 1.21 -9.31 10.73
CA GLU A 78 0.89 -9.30 12.16
C GLU A 78 1.24 -10.63 12.83
N ARG A 79 0.92 -11.76 12.18
CA ARG A 79 1.21 -13.10 12.71
C ARG A 79 2.71 -13.37 12.92
N TRP A 80 3.58 -12.66 12.20
CA TRP A 80 5.03 -12.81 12.26
C TRP A 80 5.73 -11.62 12.93
N SER A 81 5.02 -10.51 13.13
CA SER A 81 5.52 -9.31 13.76
C SER A 81 5.55 -9.46 15.28
N ARG A 82 6.55 -8.85 15.93
CA ARG A 82 6.59 -8.74 17.40
C ARG A 82 5.50 -7.82 17.96
N THR A 83 4.94 -6.96 17.11
CA THR A 83 3.87 -6.01 17.45
C THR A 83 2.66 -6.20 16.53
N THR A 84 1.45 -6.02 17.08
CA THR A 84 0.20 -6.14 16.32
C THR A 84 -0.25 -4.83 15.68
N THR A 85 0.42 -3.72 16.02
CA THR A 85 0.09 -2.37 15.55
C THR A 85 1.34 -1.77 14.91
N PHE A 86 1.27 -1.52 13.61
CA PHE A 86 2.40 -1.07 12.80
C PHE A 86 1.95 -0.24 11.59
N THR A 87 2.87 0.48 10.98
CA THR A 87 2.64 1.29 9.78
C THR A 87 3.16 0.58 8.53
N LEU A 88 2.35 0.57 7.46
CA LEU A 88 2.73 0.09 6.13
C LEU A 88 2.80 1.26 5.14
N ASN A 89 3.84 1.30 4.31
CA ASN A 89 3.92 2.23 3.19
C ASN A 89 3.22 1.62 1.96
N LEU A 90 2.36 2.39 1.31
CA LEU A 90 1.60 1.97 0.14
C LEU A 90 1.99 2.83 -1.05
N THR A 91 2.52 2.21 -2.10
CA THR A 91 2.80 2.87 -3.37
C THR A 91 1.54 2.90 -4.23
N PHE A 92 1.08 4.12 -4.55
CA PHE A 92 -0.05 4.34 -5.44
C PHE A 92 0.44 4.96 -6.74
N PHE A 93 -0.18 4.59 -7.86
CA PHE A 93 0.11 5.14 -9.18
C PHE A 93 -1.02 6.05 -9.67
N ASN A 94 -1.66 6.76 -8.73
CA ASN A 94 -2.82 7.60 -9.01
C ASN A 94 -2.40 8.83 -9.84
N ARG A 95 -3.02 9.00 -11.00
CA ARG A 95 -2.73 10.13 -11.89
C ARG A 95 -3.72 11.27 -11.62
N GLN A 96 -3.20 12.47 -11.36
CA GLN A 96 -4.05 13.66 -11.25
C GLN A 96 -4.74 13.93 -12.61
N PRO A 97 -6.06 14.18 -12.64
CA PRO A 97 -6.83 14.35 -13.88
C PRO A 97 -6.65 15.74 -14.49
N ILE A 98 -5.40 16.14 -14.72
CA ILE A 98 -5.04 17.46 -15.25
C ILE A 98 -5.15 17.55 -16.77
N HIS A 99 -5.34 16.41 -17.46
CA HIS A 99 -5.50 16.35 -18.90
C HIS A 99 -6.31 15.11 -19.30
N PRO A 100 -7.21 15.16 -20.31
CA PRO A 100 -8.00 14.00 -20.74
C PRO A 100 -7.17 12.78 -21.13
N GLN A 101 -5.95 12.99 -21.66
CA GLN A 101 -5.04 11.92 -22.09
C GLN A 101 -4.01 11.50 -21.04
N ILE A 102 -4.12 11.95 -19.78
CA ILE A 102 -3.10 11.69 -18.74
C ILE A 102 -2.79 10.19 -18.55
N ASN A 103 -3.80 9.34 -18.71
CA ASN A 103 -3.68 7.88 -18.57
C ASN A 103 -2.99 7.20 -19.77
N GLN A 104 -2.76 7.93 -20.86
CA GLN A 104 -2.10 7.43 -22.08
C GLN A 104 -0.58 7.69 -22.08
N LEU A 105 -0.08 8.46 -21.10
CA LEU A 105 1.33 8.83 -21.04
C LEU A 105 2.21 7.74 -20.40
N ILE A 106 3.41 7.56 -20.94
CA ILE A 106 4.48 6.75 -20.33
C ILE A 106 5.35 7.69 -19.48
N GLY A 107 5.56 7.34 -18.22
CA GLY A 107 6.33 8.13 -17.27
C GLY A 107 6.17 7.61 -15.84
N ASP A 108 6.88 8.23 -14.91
CA ASP A 108 6.73 7.96 -13.47
C ASP A 108 5.62 8.82 -12.87
N PHE A 109 4.73 8.17 -12.11
CA PHE A 109 3.56 8.75 -11.45
C PHE A 109 3.36 8.17 -10.04
N THR A 110 4.43 7.62 -9.46
CA THR A 110 4.46 7.12 -8.08
C THR A 110 4.40 8.27 -7.08
#